data_AF-A0A969KCP7-F1
#
_entry.id   AF-A0A969KCP7-F1
#
_cell.length_a   1.000
_cell.length_b   1.000
_cell.length_c   1.000
_cell.angle_alpha   90.00
_cell.angle_beta   90.00
_cell.angle_gamma   90.00
#
_symmetry.space_group_name_H-M   'P 1'
#
loop_
_entity.id
_entity.type
_entity.pdbx_description
1 polymer ?
#
loop_
_entity_poly.entity_id
_entity_poly.type
_entity_poly.pdbx_seq_one_letter_code
_entity_poly.pdbx_strand_id
1 'polypeptide(L)'
;MISKVPGRPGKMQVTFSLPSSFWADTIHLVGDFNGWDAHATTLRLEDNRWSVTLELDAERSYQYRYLINGTEWINDWKADAFARSEQGGENSVVITMLPQETAEMVGSHPVSRYTPPRQRPALRLLQGGAGASEKEQQQAV
;
A
#
# COMPACT_ATOMS: atom_id res chain seq x y z
N MET A 1 4.43 3.82 -12.51
CA MET A 1 3.21 4.06 -11.73
C MET A 1 2.05 3.35 -12.39
N ILE A 2 1.21 2.69 -11.58
CA ILE A 2 0.01 1.99 -12.03
C ILE A 2 -1.24 2.70 -11.49
N SER A 3 -2.27 2.85 -12.31
CA SER A 3 -3.63 3.14 -11.86
C SER A 3 -4.60 2.07 -12.34
N LYS A 4 -5.67 1.85 -11.59
CA LYS A 4 -6.63 0.77 -11.83
C LYS A 4 -8.04 1.32 -11.66
N VAL A 5 -8.92 1.00 -12.58
CA VAL A 5 -10.35 1.31 -12.49
C VAL A 5 -11.15 0.08 -12.92
N PRO A 6 -12.29 -0.23 -12.27
CA PRO A 6 -13.17 -1.30 -12.70
C PRO A 6 -13.53 -1.15 -14.19
N GLY A 7 -13.43 -2.24 -14.94
CA GLY A 7 -13.79 -2.31 -16.35
C GLY A 7 -15.17 -2.93 -16.56
N ARG A 8 -15.29 -3.73 -17.62
CA ARG A 8 -16.44 -4.62 -17.83
C ARG A 8 -16.53 -5.66 -16.69
N PRO A 9 -17.69 -6.32 -16.48
CA PRO A 9 -17.80 -7.39 -15.48
C PRO A 9 -16.68 -8.44 -15.63
N GLY A 10 -15.96 -8.71 -14.54
CA GLY A 10 -14.79 -9.61 -14.53
C GLY A 10 -13.50 -9.00 -15.09
N LYS A 11 -13.46 -7.70 -15.40
CA LYS A 11 -12.30 -7.00 -15.97
C LYS A 11 -11.87 -5.80 -15.12
N MET A 12 -10.59 -5.47 -15.20
CA MET A 12 -9.98 -4.28 -14.63
C MET A 12 -9.25 -3.51 -15.74
N GLN A 13 -9.52 -2.22 -15.89
CA GLN A 13 -8.69 -1.37 -16.72
C GLN A 13 -7.48 -0.91 -15.91
N VAL A 14 -6.29 -1.26 -16.38
CA VAL A 14 -5.03 -0.96 -15.71
C VAL A 14 -4.21 -0.07 -16.63
N THR A 15 -3.87 1.12 -16.13
CA THR A 15 -2.98 2.06 -16.82
C THR A 15 -1.60 1.98 -16.22
N PHE A 16 -0.63 1.61 -17.06
CA PHE A 16 0.79 1.59 -16.75
C PHE A 16 1.40 2.89 -17.24
N SER A 17 2.27 3.50 -16.45
CA SER A 17 2.85 4.80 -16.80
C SER A 17 4.23 5.05 -16.24
N LEU A 18 5.03 5.79 -17.01
CA LEU A 18 6.34 6.31 -16.61
C LEU A 18 6.41 7.82 -16.89
N PRO A 19 7.14 8.59 -16.06
CA PRO A 19 7.34 10.01 -16.34
C PRO A 19 8.13 10.19 -17.65
N SER A 20 7.84 11.26 -18.39
CA SER A 20 8.59 11.67 -19.60
C SER A 20 10.06 12.00 -19.34
N SER A 21 10.46 12.19 -18.07
CA SER A 21 11.85 12.41 -17.69
C SER A 21 12.76 11.20 -17.96
N PHE A 22 12.19 10.03 -18.25
CA PHE A 22 12.95 8.92 -18.79
C PHE A 22 13.41 9.26 -20.21
N TRP A 23 14.72 9.34 -20.42
CA TRP A 23 15.31 9.43 -21.75
C TRP A 23 15.09 8.11 -22.49
N ALA A 24 14.01 8.05 -23.28
CA ALA A 24 13.59 6.88 -24.02
C ALA A 24 13.03 7.28 -25.39
N ASP A 25 13.41 6.55 -26.43
CA ASP A 25 12.80 6.65 -27.76
C ASP A 25 11.58 5.73 -27.84
N THR A 26 11.67 4.56 -27.20
CA THR A 26 10.61 3.55 -27.14
C THR A 26 10.54 2.94 -25.75
N ILE A 27 9.33 2.66 -25.31
CA ILE A 27 9.07 1.91 -24.08
C ILE A 27 8.05 0.82 -24.40
N HIS A 28 8.43 -0.43 -24.11
CA HIS A 28 7.52 -1.56 -24.20
C HIS A 28 7.16 -2.05 -22.80
N LEU A 29 5.90 -2.42 -22.62
CA LEU A 29 5.40 -3.13 -21.46
C LEU A 29 5.43 -4.62 -21.77
N VAL A 30 6.10 -5.42 -20.93
CA VAL A 30 6.29 -6.85 -21.17
C VAL A 30 5.86 -7.62 -19.93
N GLY A 31 5.01 -8.62 -20.07
CA GLY A 31 4.52 -9.37 -18.91
C GLY A 31 3.57 -10.51 -19.26
N ASP A 32 2.96 -11.09 -18.23
CA ASP A 32 2.10 -12.27 -18.38
C ASP A 32 0.94 -12.07 -19.37
N PHE A 33 0.36 -10.86 -19.42
CA PHE A 33 -0.77 -10.52 -20.30
C PHE A 33 -0.44 -10.51 -21.80
N ASN A 34 0.84 -10.42 -22.17
CA ASN A 34 1.28 -10.50 -23.56
C ASN A 34 2.26 -11.65 -23.82
N GLY A 35 2.31 -12.64 -22.92
CA GLY A 35 3.19 -13.79 -23.05
C GLY A 35 4.67 -13.44 -23.03
N TRP A 36 5.04 -12.34 -22.37
CA TRP A 36 6.41 -11.82 -22.31
C TRP A 36 7.00 -11.42 -23.67
N ASP A 37 6.16 -11.03 -24.63
CA ASP A 37 6.60 -10.47 -25.92
C ASP A 37 7.11 -9.03 -25.76
N ALA A 38 8.39 -8.82 -26.07
CA ALA A 38 9.10 -7.56 -25.96
C ALA A 38 8.59 -6.45 -26.89
N HIS A 39 7.78 -6.78 -27.90
CA HIS A 39 7.34 -5.84 -28.94
C HIS A 39 5.81 -5.69 -29.01
N ALA A 40 5.06 -6.54 -28.31
CA ALA A 40 3.59 -6.57 -28.42
C ALA A 40 2.87 -5.34 -27.83
N THR A 41 3.46 -4.67 -26.84
CA THR A 41 2.75 -3.60 -26.09
C THR A 41 3.62 -2.36 -25.90
N THR A 42 3.52 -1.41 -26.83
CA THR A 42 4.27 -0.14 -26.80
C THR A 42 3.50 0.94 -26.03
N LEU A 43 4.19 1.68 -25.15
CA LEU A 43 3.63 2.86 -24.49
C LEU A 43 3.62 4.05 -25.45
N ARG A 44 2.63 4.94 -25.27
CA ARG A 44 2.53 6.21 -25.99
C ARG A 44 2.94 7.36 -25.09
N LEU A 45 3.68 8.32 -25.63
CA LEU A 45 4.01 9.57 -24.96
C LEU A 45 2.92 10.60 -25.21
N GLU A 46 2.13 10.91 -24.18
CA GLU A 46 1.04 11.88 -24.23
C GLU A 46 1.07 12.73 -22.96
N ASP A 47 0.80 14.04 -23.07
CA ASP A 47 0.80 14.98 -21.94
C ASP A 47 2.00 14.83 -20.99
N ASN A 48 3.19 14.70 -21.58
CA ASN A 48 4.45 14.57 -20.84
C ASN A 48 4.51 13.31 -19.94
N ARG A 49 3.83 12.23 -20.33
CA ARG A 49 3.83 10.93 -19.64
C ARG A 49 3.76 9.78 -20.64
N TRP A 50 4.62 8.78 -20.45
CA TRP A 50 4.51 7.52 -21.17
C TRP A 50 3.39 6.69 -20.54
N SER A 51 2.44 6.19 -21.32
CA SER A 51 1.39 5.33 -20.79
C SER A 51 0.79 4.34 -21.78
N VAL A 52 0.19 3.28 -21.24
CA VAL A 52 -0.66 2.33 -21.95
C VAL A 52 -1.73 1.83 -20.98
N THR A 53 -2.96 1.65 -21.48
CA THR A 53 -4.07 1.08 -20.70
C THR A 53 -4.44 -0.28 -21.28
N LEU A 54 -4.48 -1.30 -20.41
CA LEU A 54 -4.88 -2.65 -20.75
C LEU A 54 -6.14 -3.05 -19.97
N GLU A 55 -7.02 -3.81 -20.61
CA GLU A 55 -8.14 -4.47 -19.93
C GLU A 55 -7.70 -5.89 -19.53
N LEU A 56 -7.44 -6.09 -18.25
CA LEU A 56 -6.97 -7.37 -17.67
C LEU A 56 -8.12 -8.09 -16.97
N ASP A 57 -8.03 -9.41 -16.81
CA ASP A 57 -8.98 -10.13 -15.95
C ASP A 57 -8.82 -9.65 -14.51
N ALA A 58 -9.96 -9.42 -13.85
CA ALA A 58 -10.02 -9.12 -12.43
C ALA A 58 -9.63 -10.33 -11.57
N GLU A 59 -9.33 -10.09 -10.29
CA GLU A 59 -9.02 -11.11 -9.30
C GLU A 59 -7.77 -11.95 -9.63
N ARG A 60 -6.80 -11.33 -10.32
CA ARG A 60 -5.54 -11.97 -10.69
C ARG A 60 -4.33 -11.11 -10.31
N SER A 61 -3.16 -11.73 -10.38
CA SER A 61 -1.88 -11.03 -10.37
C SER A 61 -1.16 -11.28 -11.69
N TYR A 62 -0.44 -10.27 -12.17
CA TYR A 62 0.38 -10.34 -13.37
C TYR A 62 1.76 -9.79 -13.08
N GLN A 63 2.79 -10.53 -13.46
CA GLN A 63 4.16 -10.06 -13.49
C GLN A 63 4.44 -9.29 -14.77
N TYR A 64 5.24 -8.23 -14.67
CA TYR A 64 5.62 -7.38 -15.79
C TYR A 64 6.91 -6.61 -15.52
N ARG A 65 7.49 -6.05 -16.59
CA ARG A 65 8.59 -5.08 -16.59
C ARG A 65 8.44 -4.10 -17.76
N TYR A 66 9.17 -3.00 -17.70
CA TYR A 66 9.33 -2.09 -18.85
C TYR A 66 10.65 -2.38 -19.56
N LEU A 67 10.62 -2.42 -20.90
CA LEU A 67 11.80 -2.50 -21.75
C LEU A 67 12.00 -1.17 -22.48
N ILE A 68 13.06 -0.46 -22.11
CA ILE A 68 13.41 0.84 -22.67
C ILE A 68 14.39 0.65 -23.81
N ASN A 69 14.10 1.25 -24.97
CA ASN A 69 14.96 1.22 -26.16
C ASN A 69 15.43 -0.19 -26.57
N GLY A 70 14.66 -1.22 -26.22
CA GLY A 70 14.97 -2.62 -26.51
C GLY A 70 16.12 -3.23 -25.70
N THR A 71 16.71 -2.51 -24.74
CA THR A 71 17.95 -2.94 -24.08
C THR A 71 17.90 -2.88 -22.56
N GLU A 72 17.20 -1.91 -21.98
CA GLU A 72 17.19 -1.69 -20.54
C GLU A 72 15.87 -2.16 -19.90
N TRP A 73 15.98 -2.99 -18.88
CA TRP A 73 14.83 -3.52 -18.16
C TRP A 73 14.60 -2.81 -16.83
N ILE A 74 13.42 -2.21 -16.67
CA ILE A 74 13.07 -1.40 -15.50
C ILE A 74 11.83 -1.98 -14.81
N ASN A 75 11.87 -2.00 -13.48
CA ASN A 75 10.73 -2.31 -12.63
C ASN A 75 9.99 -1.04 -12.22
N ASP A 76 8.68 -1.14 -12.01
CA ASP A 76 7.90 -0.10 -11.38
C ASP A 76 8.17 -0.08 -9.88
N TRP A 77 8.81 0.97 -9.39
CA TRP A 77 8.99 1.22 -7.95
C TRP A 77 7.68 1.43 -7.19
N LYS A 78 6.57 1.68 -7.90
CA LYS A 78 5.22 1.74 -7.35
C LYS A 78 4.36 0.54 -7.76
N ALA A 79 4.97 -0.60 -8.09
CA ALA A 79 4.25 -1.85 -8.28
C ALA A 79 3.48 -2.25 -7.01
N ASP A 80 2.43 -3.06 -7.17
CA ASP A 80 1.68 -3.57 -6.01
C ASP A 80 2.50 -4.56 -5.19
N ALA A 81 3.38 -5.31 -5.86
CA ALA A 81 4.33 -6.23 -5.25
C ALA A 81 5.51 -6.51 -6.19
N PHE A 82 6.44 -7.32 -5.73
CA PHE A 82 7.54 -7.85 -6.52
C PHE A 82 7.57 -9.38 -6.42
N ALA A 83 7.93 -10.05 -7.50
CA ALA A 83 8.05 -11.50 -7.57
C ALA A 83 9.41 -11.89 -8.13
N ARG A 84 10.00 -12.97 -7.60
CA ARG A 84 11.30 -13.45 -8.06
C ARG A 84 11.18 -13.98 -9.50
N SER A 85 12.07 -13.52 -10.38
CA SER A 85 12.16 -14.03 -11.75
C SER A 85 12.97 -15.33 -11.80
N GLU A 86 12.60 -16.24 -12.70
CA GLU A 86 13.31 -17.51 -12.94
C GLU A 86 14.75 -17.27 -13.41
N GLN A 87 15.00 -16.14 -14.09
CA GLN A 87 16.30 -15.77 -14.66
C GLN A 87 17.17 -15.01 -13.64
N GLY A 88 16.70 -14.87 -12.39
CA GLY A 88 17.32 -14.02 -11.37
C GLY A 88 16.76 -12.60 -11.36
N GLY A 89 16.86 -11.93 -10.20
CA GLY A 89 16.23 -10.64 -9.96
C GLY A 89 14.73 -10.73 -9.65
N GLU A 90 14.03 -9.61 -9.80
CA GLU A 90 12.60 -9.47 -9.49
C GLU A 90 11.85 -8.84 -10.65
N ASN A 91 10.57 -9.20 -10.79
CA ASN A 91 9.59 -8.60 -11.68
C ASN A 91 8.61 -7.75 -10.87
N SER A 92 8.10 -6.68 -11.47
CA SER A 92 6.97 -5.94 -10.90
C SER A 92 5.69 -6.76 -10.99
N VAL A 93 4.82 -6.64 -10.00
CA VAL A 93 3.52 -7.31 -9.97
C VAL A 93 2.40 -6.27 -9.93
N VAL A 94 1.38 -6.48 -10.76
CA VAL A 94 0.09 -5.78 -10.65
C VAL A 94 -0.99 -6.74 -10.18
N ILE A 95 -1.77 -6.32 -9.20
CA ILE A 95 -2.88 -7.09 -8.61
C ILE A 95 -4.19 -6.42 -9.04
N THR A 96 -5.04 -7.16 -9.75
CA THR A 96 -6.32 -6.72 -10.30
C THR A 96 -7.50 -7.10 -9.40
N MET A 97 -7.29 -7.15 -8.08
CA MET A 97 -8.40 -7.28 -7.14
C MET A 97 -9.32 -6.08 -7.29
N LEU A 98 -10.59 -6.34 -7.58
CA LEU A 98 -11.62 -5.33 -7.39
C LEU A 98 -11.56 -4.94 -5.90
N PRO A 99 -11.61 -3.64 -5.57
CA PRO A 99 -12.01 -3.30 -4.22
C PRO A 99 -13.33 -4.00 -4.03
N GLN A 100 -13.38 -4.99 -3.13
CA GLN A 100 -14.68 -5.49 -2.69
C GLN A 100 -15.44 -4.24 -2.31
N GLU A 101 -16.65 -4.05 -2.89
CA GLU A 101 -17.57 -3.02 -2.44
C GLU A 101 -17.41 -2.96 -0.94
N THR A 102 -16.98 -1.80 -0.45
CA THR A 102 -16.50 -1.66 0.91
C THR A 102 -17.48 -2.40 1.83
N ALA A 103 -16.95 -3.07 2.84
CA ALA A 103 -17.74 -3.54 3.98
C ALA A 103 -18.33 -2.32 4.73
N GLU A 104 -19.16 -1.54 4.03
CA GLU A 104 -19.92 -0.36 4.44
C GLU A 104 -21.42 -0.56 4.16
N MET A 105 -21.84 -1.72 3.62
CA MET A 105 -23.27 -2.02 3.42
C MET A 105 -23.71 -3.40 3.93
N VAL A 106 -23.32 -3.79 5.16
CA VAL A 106 -24.19 -4.61 6.01
C VAL A 106 -24.05 -4.19 7.48
N GLY A 107 -25.08 -3.52 8.02
CA GLY A 107 -25.37 -3.58 9.47
C GLY A 107 -25.35 -2.27 10.26
N SER A 108 -26.49 -1.58 10.30
CA SER A 108 -27.17 -1.20 11.56
C SER A 108 -26.28 -1.02 12.81
N HIS A 109 -25.83 0.20 13.08
CA HIS A 109 -25.60 0.67 14.44
C HIS A 109 -26.30 2.02 14.60
N PRO A 110 -27.34 2.15 15.46
CA PRO A 110 -27.79 3.47 15.86
C PRO A 110 -26.59 4.18 16.52
N VAL A 111 -26.52 5.50 16.35
CA VAL A 111 -25.54 6.38 16.99
C VAL A 111 -25.54 6.10 18.51
N SER A 112 -24.68 5.20 18.97
CA SER A 112 -24.45 4.98 20.39
C SER A 112 -23.37 5.96 20.80
N ARG A 113 -23.78 6.95 21.59
CA ARG A 113 -22.97 8.02 22.16
C ARG A 113 -21.70 7.44 22.79
N TYR A 114 -20.60 7.42 22.06
CA TYR A 114 -19.31 7.25 22.69
C TYR A 114 -19.03 8.50 23.52
N THR A 115 -19.26 8.37 24.82
CA THR A 115 -18.76 9.34 25.79
C THR A 115 -17.35 8.86 26.12
N PRO A 116 -16.29 9.63 25.79
CA PRO A 116 -14.94 9.21 26.15
C PRO A 116 -14.86 9.02 27.68
N PRO A 117 -14.13 8.00 28.17
CA PRO A 117 -13.92 7.86 29.59
C PRO A 117 -13.24 9.13 30.11
N ARG A 118 -13.88 9.80 31.09
CA ARG A 118 -13.24 10.89 31.83
C ARG A 118 -11.91 10.35 32.35
N GLN A 119 -10.80 10.97 31.95
CA GLN A 119 -9.53 10.78 32.62
C GLN A 119 -9.78 11.01 34.11
N ARG A 120 -9.61 9.96 34.93
CA ARG A 120 -9.60 10.13 36.37
C ARG A 120 -8.39 11.01 36.69
N PRO A 121 -8.53 12.09 37.49
CA PRO A 121 -7.35 12.76 37.98
C PRO A 121 -6.52 11.75 38.79
N ALA A 122 -5.21 11.72 38.54
CA ALA A 122 -4.28 10.95 39.35
C ALA A 122 -4.49 11.32 40.82
N LEU A 123 -4.87 10.34 41.64
CA LEU A 123 -5.05 10.53 43.07
C LEU A 123 -3.68 10.87 43.67
N ARG A 124 -3.43 12.17 43.90
CA ARG A 124 -2.29 12.64 44.67
C ARG A 124 -2.50 12.15 46.10
N LEU A 125 -1.80 11.07 46.48
CA LEU A 125 -1.73 10.60 47.86
C LEU A 125 -1.18 11.76 48.72
N LEU A 126 -2.07 12.40 49.45
CA LEU A 126 -1.73 13.35 50.50
C LEU A 126 -1.16 12.56 51.67
N GLN A 127 0.16 12.51 51.80
CA GLN A 127 0.76 12.26 53.10
C GLN A 127 0.57 13.51 53.95
N GLY A 128 -0.33 13.41 54.93
CA GLY A 128 -0.42 14.27 56.09
C GLY A 128 -1.11 13.46 57.18
N GLY A 129 -0.67 13.41 58.42
CA GLY A 129 0.37 14.14 59.13
C GLY A 129 0.06 14.02 60.63
N ALA A 130 1.08 14.27 61.47
CA ALA A 130 1.01 14.47 62.93
C ALA A 130 0.50 13.27 63.76
N GLY A 131 1.06 12.94 64.92
CA GLY A 131 2.04 13.55 65.80
C GLY A 131 1.93 12.83 67.17
N ALA A 132 2.91 13.04 68.05
CA ALA A 132 2.88 12.91 69.52
C ALA A 132 4.17 12.29 70.08
N SER A 133 5.06 13.21 70.46
CA SER A 133 5.86 13.30 71.68
C SER A 133 5.74 12.20 72.76
N GLU A 134 6.92 11.70 73.14
CA GLU A 134 7.55 11.87 74.47
C GLU A 134 7.46 10.76 75.54
N LYS A 135 8.66 10.45 76.09
CA LYS A 135 9.01 9.89 77.42
C LYS A 135 8.77 8.37 77.61
N GLU A 136 9.66 7.56 78.20
CA GLU A 136 10.72 7.79 79.18
C GLU A 136 11.52 6.48 79.46
N GLN A 137 12.79 6.58 79.92
CA GLN A 137 13.52 5.63 80.82
C GLN A 137 13.91 4.20 80.30
N GLN A 138 15.01 3.51 80.64
CA GLN A 138 16.24 3.74 81.42
C GLN A 138 17.17 2.49 81.26
N GLN A 139 18.50 2.70 81.20
CA GLN A 139 19.66 1.90 81.69
C GLN A 139 19.95 0.40 81.37
N ALA A 140 21.28 0.18 81.29
CA ALA A 140 22.11 -1.00 81.66
C ALA A 140 22.21 -2.12 80.58
N VAL A 141 23.38 -2.66 80.23
CA VAL A 141 24.71 -2.82 80.88
C VAL A 141 25.81 -2.66 79.84
#